data_AF-A0A534L2V0-F1
#
_entry.id   AF-A0A534L2V0-F1
#
_cell.length_a   1.000
_cell.length_b   1.000
_cell.length_c   1.000
_cell.angle_alpha   90.00
_cell.angle_beta   90.00
_cell.angle_gamma   90.00
#
_symmetry.space_group_name_H-M   'P 1'
#
loop_
_entity.id
_entity.type
_entity.pdbx_description
1 polymer ?
#
loop_
_entity_poly.entity_id
_entity_poly.type
_entity_poly.pdbx_seq_one_letter_code
_entity_poly.pdbx_strand_id
1 'polypeptide(L)' 'TLTVIATIILPLGLIASAYGMNVAFPGKEDFSGFIVSLVLMGIVVVVMVMFFRRRKWL' A
#
# COMPACT_ATOMS: atom_id res chain seq x y z
N THR A 1 16.25 5.72 -9.63
CA THR A 1 15.07 4.87 -9.92
C THR A 1 14.91 3.69 -8.96
N LEU A 2 15.94 2.89 -8.66
CA LEU A 2 15.80 1.72 -7.74
C LEU A 2 15.24 2.08 -6.35
N THR A 3 15.71 3.19 -5.75
CA THR A 3 15.26 3.66 -4.43
C THR A 3 13.78 4.07 -4.40
N VAL A 4 13.29 4.67 -5.49
CA VAL A 4 11.88 5.09 -5.61
C VAL A 4 10.98 3.85 -5.63
N ILE A 5 11.35 2.84 -6.41
CA ILE A 5 10.63 1.56 -6.48
C ILE A 5 10.63 0.88 -5.10
N ALA A 6 11.77 0.78 -4.42
CA ALA A 6 11.87 0.16 -3.10
C ALA A 6 11.01 0.88 -2.04
N THR A 7 10.97 2.21 -2.08
CA THR A 7 10.18 3.01 -1.12
C THR A 7 8.67 2.85 -1.31
N ILE A 8 8.22 2.54 -2.54
CA ILE A 8 6.81 2.25 -2.85
C ILE A 8 6.47 0.79 -2.49
N ILE A 9 7.36 -0.16 -2.79
CA ILE A 9 7.12 -1.59 -2.56
C ILE A 9 7.09 -1.92 -1.07
N LEU A 10 7.95 -1.32 -0.24
CA LEU A 10 8.00 -1.58 1.21
C LEU A 10 6.64 -1.45 1.92
N PRO A 11 5.95 -0.29 1.87
CA PRO A 11 4.67 -0.12 2.54
C PRO A 11 3.55 -0.97 1.91
N LEU A 12 3.56 -1.15 0.58
CA LEU A 12 2.60 -2.03 -0.09
C LEU A 12 2.77 -3.50 0.34
N GLY A 13 4.02 -3.96 0.42
CA GLY A 13 4.36 -5.30 0.88
C GLY A 13 3.93 -5.52 2.33
N LEU A 14 4.04 -4.50 3.19
CA LEU A 14 3.57 -4.58 4.57
C LEU A 14 2.05 -4.78 4.64
N ILE A 15 1.27 -4.04 3.82
CA ILE A 15 -0.19 -4.20 3.74
C ILE A 15 -0.54 -5.58 3.17
N ALA A 16 0.15 -6.04 2.13
CA ALA A 16 -0.07 -7.35 1.52
C ALA A 16 0.25 -8.50 2.49
N SER A 17 1.37 -8.43 3.20
CA SER A 17 1.73 -9.40 4.24
C SER A 17 0.71 -9.41 5.38
N ALA A 18 0.25 -8.25 5.85
CA ALA A 18 -0.76 -8.17 6.90
C ALA A 18 -2.10 -8.82 6.49
N TYR A 19 -2.54 -8.61 5.24
CA TYR A 19 -3.74 -9.26 4.71
C TYR A 19 -3.55 -10.76 4.44
N GLY A 20 -2.33 -11.20 4.09
CA GLY A 20 -1.97 -12.60 3.87
C GLY A 20 -1.76 -13.43 5.15
N MET A 21 -1.60 -12.79 6.30
CA MET A 21 -1.49 -13.49 7.58
C MET A 21 -2.79 -14.22 7.92
N ASN A 22 -2.75 -15.47 8.38
CA ASN A 22 -3.93 -16.25 8.82
C ASN A 22 -4.48 -15.80 10.18
N VAL A 23 -4.52 -14.49 10.43
CA VAL A 23 -5.10 -13.89 11.63
C VAL A 23 -6.51 -13.41 11.30
N ALA A 24 -7.47 -13.73 12.17
CA ALA A 24 -8.84 -13.26 12.06
C ALA A 24 -8.88 -11.78 12.49
N PHE A 25 -9.10 -10.89 11.51
CA PHE A 25 -9.36 -9.48 11.78
C PHE A 25 -10.85 -9.20 11.54
N PRO A 26 -11.50 -8.41 12.41
CA PRO A 26 -12.87 -7.96 12.15
C PRO A 26 -12.90 -7.20 10.81
N GLY A 27 -13.69 -7.72 9.86
CA GLY A 27 -13.83 -7.17 8.50
C GLY A 27 -12.91 -7.76 7.42
N LYS A 28 -12.09 -8.78 7.72
CA LYS A 28 -11.18 -9.39 6.74
C LYS A 28 -11.88 -10.24 5.67
N GLU A 29 -12.95 -10.92 6.05
CA GLU A 29 -13.71 -11.81 5.17
C GLU A 29 -14.84 -11.09 4.44
N ASP A 30 -15.16 -9.86 4.86
CA ASP A 30 -16.12 -9.01 4.19
C ASP A 30 -15.51 -8.36 2.94
N PHE A 31 -16.30 -8.32 1.86
CA PHE A 31 -15.94 -7.62 0.63
C PHE A 31 -15.49 -6.17 0.86
N SER A 32 -16.05 -5.54 1.89
CA SER A 32 -15.67 -4.19 2.35
C SER A 32 -14.22 -4.10 2.81
N GLY A 33 -13.68 -5.09 3.53
CA GLY A 33 -12.29 -5.07 3.98
C GLY A 33 -11.31 -5.20 2.82
N PHE A 34 -11.64 -6.03 1.83
CA PHE A 34 -10.87 -6.13 0.59
C PHE A 34 -10.81 -4.78 -0.16
N ILE A 35 -11.96 -4.11 -0.33
CA ILE A 35 -12.01 -2.80 -0.99
C ILE A 35 -11.23 -1.75 -0.20
N VAL A 36 -11.39 -1.69 1.13
CA VAL A 36 -10.67 -0.73 1.98
C VAL A 36 -9.15 -0.93 1.88
N SER A 37 -8.68 -2.18 1.88
CA SER A 37 -7.26 -2.50 1.66
C SER A 37 -6.75 -2.00 0.31
N LEU A 38 -7.52 -2.26 -0.75
CA LEU A 38 -7.16 -1.88 -2.11
C LEU A 38 -7.08 -0.34 -2.25
N VAL A 39 -8.05 0.37 -1.68
CA VAL A 39 -8.07 1.83 -1.64
C VAL A 39 -6.89 2.36 -0.82
N LEU A 40 -6.58 1.75 0.32
CA LEU A 40 -5.44 2.12 1.16
C LEU A 40 -4.11 1.97 0.39
N MET A 41 -3.91 0.83 -0.29
CA MET A 41 -2.75 0.60 -1.16
C MET A 41 -2.66 1.65 -2.27
N GLY A 42 -3.78 1.97 -2.93
CA GLY A 42 -3.85 3.01 -3.96
C GLY A 42 -3.46 4.40 -3.42
N ILE A 43 -3.96 4.77 -2.24
CA ILE A 43 -3.62 6.04 -1.58
C ILE A 43 -2.12 6.12 -1.30
N VAL A 44 -1.53 5.04 -0.76
CA VAL A 44 -0.08 4.99 -0.49
C VAL A 44 0.74 5.23 -1.76
N VAL A 45 0.37 4.57 -2.87
CA VAL A 45 1.03 4.78 -4.19
C VAL A 45 0.90 6.23 -4.62
N VAL A 46 -0.31 6.80 -4.59
CA VAL A 46 -0.57 8.18 -5.02
C VAL A 46 0.21 9.18 -4.17
N VAL A 47 0.24 9.01 -2.85
CA VAL A 47 0.99 9.86 -1.92
C VAL A 47 2.49 9.78 -2.19
N MET A 48 3.04 8.57 -2.36
CA MET A 48 4.45 8.38 -2.66
C MET A 48 4.83 9.01 -4.01
N VAL A 49 4.04 8.77 -5.05
CA VAL A 49 4.27 9.36 -6.38
C VAL A 49 4.20 10.89 -6.30
N MET A 50 3.20 11.46 -5.61
CA MET A 50 3.13 12.92 -5.43
C MET A 50 4.33 13.48 -4.64
N PHE A 51 4.77 12.78 -3.58
CA PHE A 51 5.92 13.18 -2.78
C PHE A 51 7.20 13.20 -3.62
N PHE A 52 7.49 12.14 -4.37
CA PHE A 52 8.66 12.08 -5.23
C PHE A 52 8.60 13.10 -6.37
N ARG A 53 7.42 13.30 -6.97
CA ARG A 53 7.21 14.30 -8.02
C ARG A 53 7.43 15.73 -7.51
N ARG A 54 7.00 16.04 -6.28
CA ARG A 54 7.28 17.35 -5.64
C ARG A 54 8.78 17.56 -5.37
N ARG A 55 9.51 16.49 -5.08
CA ARG A 55 10.96 16.55 -4.83
C ARG A 55 11.81 16.61 -6.11
N LYS A 56 11.20 16.55 -7.30
CA LYS A 56 11.87 16.42 -8.62
C LYS A 56 12.80 15.19 -8.71
N TRP A 57 12.52 14.16 -7.92
CA TRP A 57 13.26 12.90 -7.96
C TRP A 57 12.68 11.93 -9.01
N LEU A 58 11.56 12.33 -9.63
CA LEU A 58 10.80 11.67 -10.68
C LEU A 58 10.45 12.73 -11.74
#